data_AF-A0A0E0MF36-F1
#
_entry.id   AF-A0A0E0MF36-F1
#
_cell.length_a   1.000
_cell.length_b   1.000
_cell.length_c   1.000
_cell.angle_alpha   90.00
_cell.angle_beta   90.00
_cell.angle_gamma   90.00
#
_symmetry.space_group_name_H-M   'P 1'
#
loop_
_entity.id
_entity.type
_entity.pdbx_description
1 polymer ?
#
loop_
_entity_poly.entity_id
_entity_poly.type
_entity_poly.pdbx_seq_one_letter_code
_entity_poly.pdbx_strand_id
1 'polypeptide(L)'
;MAAFWFIIVLVSFFPGFAAATTGETTSTSNSKPTYITTLPGLDGALPSRLETGYVTVDEENGAELFYYFVESEGDPGRDPVLLWLTGGHRCSVLSGLVFEIGPVELVREPYDGISLPRLRYNPYTWTKVASILFVDSPVGAGFSFSRDPNGYHVGDVSASMQLVQFLYKWFSAHEDYIANPFYLGGGSYAAKLVPFITQKISEGIQTGVRPIINLKGYTVGNPLTGDSMDFYSRVPYCHGVGVISDQLYKARTLLF
;
A
#
# COMPACT_ATOMS: atom_id res chain seq x y z
N MET A 1 15.62 6.04 -22.93
CA MET A 1 16.42 4.83 -22.64
C MET A 1 15.89 4.19 -21.36
N ALA A 2 15.49 2.92 -21.47
CA ALA A 2 15.11 1.94 -20.44
C ALA A 2 14.36 2.42 -19.16
N ALA A 3 13.03 2.29 -19.16
CA ALA A 3 12.27 2.06 -17.94
C ALA A 3 12.35 0.56 -17.62
N PHE A 4 13.13 0.18 -16.62
CA PHE A 4 13.21 -1.18 -16.13
C PHE A 4 11.96 -1.48 -15.29
N TRP A 5 11.05 -2.27 -15.85
CA TRP A 5 9.98 -2.91 -15.11
C TRP A 5 10.56 -4.13 -14.41
N PHE A 6 10.83 -4.04 -13.11
CA PHE A 6 11.16 -5.24 -12.33
C PHE A 6 9.86 -5.97 -11.99
N ILE A 7 9.60 -7.06 -12.72
CA ILE A 7 8.66 -8.09 -12.29
C ILE A 7 9.45 -8.99 -11.31
N ILE A 8 9.13 -8.90 -10.02
CA ILE A 8 9.61 -9.87 -9.04
C ILE A 8 8.64 -11.05 -9.06
N VAL A 9 9.10 -12.19 -9.59
CA VAL A 9 8.42 -13.48 -9.43
C VAL A 9 8.97 -14.14 -8.17
N LEU A 10 8.18 -14.17 -7.10
CA LEU A 10 8.46 -15.03 -5.94
C LEU A 10 7.93 -16.44 -6.24
N VAL A 11 8.84 -17.38 -6.46
CA VAL A 11 8.50 -18.81 -6.59
C VAL A 11 8.48 -19.41 -5.19
N SER A 12 7.29 -19.65 -4.65
CA SER A 12 7.10 -20.38 -3.39
C SER A 12 7.13 -21.89 -3.65
N PHE A 13 8.12 -22.59 -3.11
CA PHE A 13 8.13 -24.05 -3.02
C PHE A 13 7.25 -24.50 -1.85
N PHE A 14 6.15 -25.21 -2.12
CA PHE A 14 5.36 -25.92 -1.11
C PHE A 14 5.72 -27.42 -1.10
N PRO A 15 6.10 -28.01 0.05
CA PRO A 15 6.08 -29.45 0.21
C PRO A 15 4.77 -29.90 0.87
N GLY A 16 4.11 -30.88 0.23
CA GLY A 16 3.29 -31.91 0.90
C GLY A 16 1.86 -31.56 1.28
N PHE A 17 0.89 -32.04 0.48
CA PHE A 17 -0.51 -32.17 0.86
C PHE A 17 -0.68 -33.31 1.88
N ALA A 18 -1.29 -33.01 3.03
CA ALA A 18 -1.99 -33.99 3.86
C ALA A 18 -3.43 -33.51 4.04
N ALA A 19 -4.38 -34.35 3.65
CA ALA A 19 -5.81 -34.04 3.72
C ALA A 19 -6.30 -34.02 5.17
N ALA A 20 -7.05 -32.98 5.54
CA ALA A 20 -7.81 -32.93 6.78
C ALA A 20 -9.27 -32.56 6.49
N THR A 21 -10.16 -33.34 7.09
CA THR A 21 -11.62 -33.36 6.95
C THR A 21 -12.31 -32.09 7.45
N THR A 22 -13.44 -31.80 6.82
CA THR A 22 -14.35 -30.67 7.06
C THR A 22 -14.87 -30.61 8.49
N GLY A 23 -14.61 -29.48 9.16
CA GLY A 23 -15.32 -29.05 10.36
C GLY A 23 -15.49 -27.54 10.30
N GLU A 24 -16.74 -27.07 10.18
CA GLU A 24 -17.08 -25.65 10.32
C GLU A 24 -16.62 -25.17 11.69
N THR A 25 -15.65 -24.25 11.70
CA THR A 25 -15.24 -23.55 12.92
C THR A 25 -15.35 -22.07 12.64
N THR A 26 -16.39 -21.44 13.20
CA THR A 26 -16.45 -19.99 13.37
C THR A 26 -15.30 -19.57 14.27
N SER A 27 -14.16 -19.21 13.69
CA SER A 27 -12.99 -18.73 14.41
C SER A 27 -13.06 -17.23 14.61
N THR A 28 -13.73 -16.76 15.66
CA THR A 28 -13.38 -15.47 16.28
C THR A 28 -12.06 -15.63 17.03
N SER A 29 -10.98 -15.77 16.26
CA SER A 29 -9.62 -15.74 16.80
C SER A 29 -9.28 -14.28 17.10
N ASN A 30 -9.56 -13.83 18.33
CA ASN A 30 -8.87 -12.71 18.96
C ASN A 30 -7.41 -13.15 19.25
N SER A 31 -6.64 -13.44 18.19
CA SER A 31 -5.21 -13.62 18.30
C SER A 31 -4.61 -12.27 18.67
N LYS A 32 -3.87 -12.20 19.78
CA LYS A 32 -3.09 -10.99 20.08
C LYS A 32 -2.20 -10.66 18.87
N PRO A 33 -2.04 -9.37 18.52
CA PRO A 33 -1.19 -8.99 17.40
C PRO A 33 0.22 -9.57 17.58
N THR A 34 0.77 -10.17 16.53
CA THR A 34 2.16 -10.65 16.55
C THR A 34 3.07 -9.50 16.19
N TYR A 35 3.83 -9.00 17.17
CA TYR A 35 4.76 -7.91 16.96
C TYR A 35 6.08 -8.39 16.38
N ILE A 36 6.50 -7.79 15.28
CA ILE A 36 7.77 -8.03 14.63
C ILE A 36 8.77 -7.02 15.18
N THR A 37 9.75 -7.49 15.94
CA THR A 37 10.81 -6.64 16.52
C THR A 37 12.12 -6.70 15.74
N THR A 38 12.28 -7.70 14.89
CA THR A 38 13.48 -7.92 14.05
C THR A 38 13.08 -8.39 12.67
N LEU A 39 13.80 -7.96 11.63
CA LEU A 39 13.61 -8.42 10.26
C LEU A 39 14.85 -9.19 9.78
N PRO A 40 14.68 -10.29 9.01
CA PRO A 40 15.80 -10.94 8.35
C PRO A 40 16.56 -9.93 7.46
N GLY A 41 17.89 -9.90 7.60
CA GLY A 41 18.75 -8.98 6.86
C GLY A 41 18.92 -7.60 7.50
N LEU A 42 18.16 -7.25 8.55
CA LEU A 42 18.37 -6.01 9.32
C LEU A 42 19.26 -6.28 10.53
N ASP A 43 20.34 -5.51 10.67
CA ASP A 43 21.18 -5.56 11.87
C ASP A 43 20.48 -4.85 13.03
N GLY A 44 20.12 -5.60 14.08
CA GLY A 44 19.49 -5.08 15.29
C GLY A 44 17.95 -5.10 15.28
N ALA A 45 17.36 -4.37 16.21
CA ALA A 45 15.91 -4.26 16.35
C ALA A 45 15.35 -3.09 15.52
N LEU A 46 14.08 -3.19 15.11
CA LEU A 46 13.35 -2.06 14.56
C LEU A 46 13.19 -0.96 15.62
N PRO A 47 13.24 0.33 15.23
CA PRO A 47 13.10 1.45 16.16
C PRO A 47 11.67 1.60 16.69
N SER A 48 10.69 1.09 15.96
CA SER A 48 9.28 1.05 16.35
C SER A 48 8.65 -0.29 15.97
N ARG A 49 7.45 -0.53 16.49
CA ARG A 49 6.72 -1.78 16.31
C ARG A 49 6.29 -1.92 14.84
N LEU A 50 6.59 -3.08 14.26
CA LEU A 50 6.02 -3.52 12.99
C LEU A 50 5.00 -4.63 13.25
N GLU A 51 3.86 -4.52 12.59
CA GLU A 51 2.78 -5.49 12.59
C GLU A 51 2.39 -5.81 11.16
N THR A 52 2.02 -7.07 10.91
CA THR A 52 1.49 -7.49 9.61
C THR A 52 0.25 -8.32 9.81
N GLY A 53 -0.70 -8.23 8.88
CA GLY A 53 -1.90 -9.03 8.95
C GLY A 53 -2.73 -8.98 7.68
N TYR A 54 -3.88 -9.64 7.76
CA TYR A 54 -4.87 -9.69 6.70
C TYR A 54 -6.20 -9.13 7.23
N VAL A 55 -6.93 -8.44 6.37
CA VAL A 55 -8.30 -8.01 6.64
C VAL A 55 -9.17 -8.45 5.48
N THR A 56 -10.22 -9.23 5.78
CA THR A 56 -11.19 -9.67 4.78
C THR A 56 -12.04 -8.49 4.30
N VAL A 57 -12.01 -8.22 3.01
CA VAL A 57 -12.71 -7.10 2.35
C VAL A 57 -13.84 -7.58 1.44
N ASP A 58 -13.94 -8.88 1.20
CA ASP A 58 -15.01 -9.52 0.44
C ASP A 58 -15.21 -10.93 0.99
N GLU A 59 -16.29 -11.12 1.75
CA GLU A 59 -16.60 -12.42 2.36
C GLU A 59 -17.09 -13.44 1.32
N GLU A 60 -17.72 -12.98 0.23
CA GLU A 60 -18.29 -13.84 -0.80
C GLU A 60 -17.19 -14.55 -1.58
N ASN A 61 -16.18 -13.80 -2.01
CA ASN A 61 -15.03 -14.34 -2.76
C ASN A 61 -13.88 -14.78 -1.83
N GLY A 62 -13.96 -14.48 -0.54
CA GLY A 62 -12.88 -14.69 0.42
C GLY A 62 -11.64 -13.86 0.07
N ALA A 63 -11.84 -12.58 -0.26
CA ALA A 63 -10.76 -11.66 -0.58
C ALA A 63 -10.23 -10.96 0.68
N GLU A 64 -8.92 -10.99 0.84
CA GLU A 64 -8.19 -10.46 2.00
C GLU A 64 -7.09 -9.51 1.52
N LEU A 65 -7.05 -8.30 2.11
CA LEU A 65 -5.95 -7.37 1.89
C LEU A 65 -4.88 -7.54 2.98
N PHE A 66 -3.64 -7.68 2.54
CA PHE A 66 -2.47 -7.71 3.39
C PHE A 66 -1.98 -6.30 3.72
N TYR A 67 -1.44 -6.12 4.94
CA TYR A 67 -0.86 -4.85 5.35
C TYR A 67 0.42 -5.02 6.17
N TYR A 68 1.25 -3.97 6.13
CA TYR A 68 2.27 -3.66 7.12
C TYR A 68 1.84 -2.42 7.89
N PHE A 69 1.83 -2.49 9.21
CA PHE A 69 1.61 -1.34 10.07
C PHE A 69 2.87 -1.07 10.89
N VAL A 70 3.48 0.11 10.69
CA VAL A 70 4.66 0.53 11.43
C VAL A 70 4.25 1.68 12.34
N GLU A 71 4.45 1.52 13.64
CA GLU A 71 4.17 2.58 14.62
C GLU A 71 5.11 3.76 14.45
N SER A 72 4.63 4.95 14.85
CA SER A 72 5.49 6.12 14.99
C SER A 72 6.65 5.82 15.95
N GLU A 73 7.85 6.25 15.60
CA GLU A 73 9.02 6.28 16.48
C GLU A 73 8.92 7.39 17.53
N GLY A 74 7.96 8.32 17.37
CA GLY A 74 7.64 9.39 18.31
C GLY A 74 6.67 8.94 19.39
N ASP A 75 5.46 9.50 19.38
CA ASP A 75 4.37 9.12 20.28
C ASP A 75 3.25 8.45 19.46
N PRO A 76 3.26 7.12 19.31
CA PRO A 76 2.26 6.42 18.49
C PRO A 76 0.82 6.59 18.99
N GLY A 77 0.60 6.99 20.25
CA GLY A 77 -0.74 7.28 20.79
C GLY A 77 -1.27 8.68 20.43
N ARG A 78 -0.43 9.55 19.85
CA ARG A 78 -0.79 10.94 19.49
C ARG A 78 -0.47 11.28 18.04
N ASP A 79 0.60 10.72 17.50
CA ASP A 79 1.07 10.96 16.15
C ASP A 79 0.04 10.46 15.12
N PRO A 80 -0.03 11.09 13.94
CA PRO A 80 -1.00 10.73 12.92
C PRO A 80 -0.84 9.28 12.45
N VAL A 81 -1.97 8.67 12.08
CA VAL A 81 -1.99 7.43 11.28
C VAL A 81 -2.10 7.83 9.81
N LEU A 82 -1.17 7.34 9.01
CA LEU A 82 -1.12 7.56 7.56
C LEU A 82 -1.36 6.23 6.84
N LEU A 83 -2.43 6.13 6.05
CA LEU A 83 -2.51 5.10 5.02
C LEU A 83 -1.58 5.48 3.86
N TRP A 84 -0.67 4.61 3.43
CA TRP A 84 0.13 4.81 2.22
C TRP A 84 -0.17 3.73 1.17
N LEU A 85 -0.46 4.18 -0.05
CA LEU A 85 -0.73 3.32 -1.21
C LEU A 85 0.30 3.60 -2.32
N THR A 86 0.96 2.56 -2.80
CA THR A 86 1.84 2.65 -3.97
C THR A 86 1.04 2.50 -5.26
N GLY A 87 1.38 3.28 -6.28
CA GLY A 87 0.72 3.21 -7.58
C GLY A 87 1.23 2.08 -8.47
N GLY A 88 0.80 2.09 -9.73
CA GLY A 88 0.89 0.94 -10.62
C GLY A 88 -0.25 -0.04 -10.36
N HIS A 89 -0.71 -0.74 -11.40
CA HIS A 89 -1.77 -1.73 -11.22
C HIS A 89 -1.24 -2.91 -10.41
N ARG A 90 -1.77 -3.12 -9.20
CA ARG A 90 -1.42 -4.24 -8.31
C ARG A 90 0.05 -4.30 -7.89
N CYS A 91 0.76 -3.17 -7.90
CA CYS A 91 2.11 -3.13 -7.33
C CYS A 91 2.04 -3.25 -5.81
N SER A 92 3.01 -3.97 -5.23
CA SER A 92 3.06 -4.13 -3.77
C SER A 92 3.56 -2.86 -3.09
N VAL A 93 2.93 -2.57 -1.96
CA VAL A 93 3.29 -1.49 -1.05
C VAL A 93 4.64 -1.74 -0.33
N LEU A 94 5.18 -2.95 -0.44
CA LEU A 94 6.54 -3.26 0.01
C LEU A 94 7.57 -2.29 -0.58
N SER A 95 7.34 -1.80 -1.80
CA SER A 95 8.17 -0.75 -2.40
C SER A 95 8.16 0.56 -1.59
N GLY A 96 6.99 0.98 -1.10
CA GLY A 96 6.87 2.12 -0.19
C GLY A 96 7.61 1.91 1.14
N LEU A 97 7.60 0.66 1.63
CA LEU A 97 8.27 0.28 2.88
C LEU A 97 9.80 0.27 2.76
N VAL A 98 10.38 -0.24 1.65
CA VAL A 98 11.84 -0.46 1.51
C VAL A 98 12.57 0.49 0.56
N PHE A 99 11.85 1.29 -0.24
CA PHE A 99 12.45 2.21 -1.22
C PHE A 99 11.96 3.66 -1.12
N GLU A 100 10.93 3.94 -0.33
CA GLU A 100 10.34 5.28 -0.23
C GLU A 100 10.37 5.82 1.22
N ILE A 101 9.27 5.67 1.95
CA ILE A 101 9.01 6.38 3.21
C ILE A 101 9.11 5.48 4.44
N GLY A 102 9.21 4.16 4.27
CA GLY A 102 9.27 3.20 5.36
C GLY A 102 10.58 3.21 6.15
N PRO A 103 10.64 2.46 7.26
CA PRO A 103 11.70 2.54 8.27
C PRO A 103 13.00 1.85 7.84
N VAL A 104 12.98 1.07 6.75
CA VAL A 104 14.13 0.29 6.30
C VAL A 104 14.39 0.53 4.81
N GLU A 105 15.62 0.30 4.39
CA GLU A 105 16.04 0.33 2.99
C GLU A 105 16.71 -0.98 2.62
N LEU A 106 16.44 -1.45 1.40
CA LEU A 106 17.23 -2.52 0.80
C LEU A 106 18.64 -1.99 0.47
N VAL A 107 19.67 -2.64 0.98
CA VAL A 107 21.05 -2.32 0.63
C VAL A 107 21.30 -2.75 -0.82
N ARG A 108 21.76 -1.82 -1.66
CA ARG A 108 22.05 -2.09 -3.07
C ARG A 108 23.43 -2.72 -3.21
N GLU A 109 23.45 -4.03 -3.33
CA GLU A 109 24.66 -4.83 -3.52
C GLU A 109 24.39 -5.97 -4.50
N PRO A 110 25.43 -6.51 -5.17
CA PRO A 110 25.25 -7.70 -6.01
C PRO A 110 24.68 -8.86 -5.21
N TYR A 111 23.60 -9.46 -5.70
CA TYR A 111 23.01 -10.65 -5.10
C TYR A 111 23.87 -11.88 -5.42
N ASP A 112 24.33 -12.59 -4.39
CA ASP A 112 25.18 -13.78 -4.51
C ASP A 112 24.37 -15.08 -4.77
N GLY A 113 23.04 -14.99 -4.78
CA GLY A 113 22.16 -16.15 -4.98
C GLY A 113 21.83 -16.93 -3.71
N ILE A 114 22.47 -16.62 -2.58
CA ILE A 114 22.47 -17.46 -1.36
C ILE A 114 22.10 -16.64 -0.12
N SER A 115 22.73 -15.49 0.07
CA SER A 115 22.57 -14.65 1.24
C SER A 115 21.25 -13.89 1.21
N LEU A 116 20.65 -13.67 2.38
CA LEU A 116 19.47 -12.80 2.48
C LEU A 116 19.83 -11.38 2.04
N PRO A 117 18.94 -10.67 1.32
CA PRO A 117 19.14 -9.27 1.04
C PRO A 117 19.32 -8.48 2.34
N ARG A 118 20.37 -7.67 2.41
CA ARG A 118 20.60 -6.82 3.57
C ARG A 118 19.63 -5.64 3.60
N LEU A 119 19.19 -5.32 4.81
CA LEU A 119 18.40 -4.15 5.15
C LEU A 119 19.22 -3.21 6.03
N ARG A 120 18.95 -1.91 5.93
CA ARG A 120 19.46 -0.90 6.87
C ARG A 120 18.33 0.02 7.28
N TYR A 121 18.45 0.66 8.43
CA TYR A 121 17.51 1.69 8.86
C TYR A 121 17.52 2.90 7.90
N ASN A 122 16.34 3.42 7.58
CA ASN A 122 16.15 4.64 6.80
C ASN A 122 16.12 5.87 7.73
N PRO A 123 17.17 6.71 7.75
CA PRO A 123 17.19 7.89 8.63
C PRO A 123 16.19 8.99 8.21
N TYR A 124 15.57 8.88 7.04
CA TYR A 124 14.58 9.84 6.51
C TYR A 124 13.16 9.27 6.48
N THR A 125 12.93 8.15 7.16
CA THR A 125 11.62 7.53 7.24
C THR A 125 10.57 8.49 7.81
N TRP A 126 9.36 8.40 7.27
CA TRP A 126 8.21 9.14 7.77
C TRP A 126 7.68 8.55 9.09
N THR A 127 8.12 7.35 9.48
CA THR A 127 7.76 6.75 10.77
C THR A 127 8.28 7.54 11.96
N LYS A 128 9.20 8.50 11.74
CA LYS A 128 9.62 9.45 12.78
C LYS A 128 8.50 10.35 13.32
N VAL A 129 7.44 10.54 12.56
CA VAL A 129 6.37 11.51 12.88
C VAL A 129 4.96 10.97 12.63
N ALA A 130 4.81 9.70 12.24
CA ALA A 130 3.53 9.09 11.91
C ALA A 130 3.58 7.57 12.06
N SER A 131 2.48 6.98 12.50
CA SER A 131 2.26 5.53 12.31
C SER A 131 1.78 5.32 10.88
N ILE A 132 2.40 4.41 10.13
CA ILE A 132 2.12 4.22 8.70
C ILE A 132 1.53 2.84 8.45
N LEU A 133 0.35 2.83 7.83
CA LEU A 133 -0.36 1.66 7.37
C LEU A 133 -0.13 1.51 5.86
N PHE A 134 0.73 0.56 5.48
CA PHE A 134 0.99 0.21 4.10
C PHE A 134 0.09 -0.95 3.70
N VAL A 135 -0.78 -0.77 2.71
CA VAL A 135 -1.75 -1.81 2.31
C VAL A 135 -1.50 -2.24 0.87
N ASP A 136 -1.36 -3.55 0.67
CA ASP A 136 -1.31 -4.14 -0.66
C ASP A 136 -2.73 -4.10 -1.27
N SER A 137 -2.94 -3.21 -2.25
CA SER A 137 -4.25 -3.04 -2.89
C SER A 137 -4.10 -2.74 -4.38
N PRO A 138 -5.01 -3.23 -5.24
CA PRO A 138 -6.18 -4.06 -4.92
C PRO A 138 -5.83 -5.52 -4.62
N VAL A 139 -6.85 -6.37 -4.40
CA VAL A 139 -6.69 -7.84 -4.29
C VAL A 139 -5.75 -8.36 -5.38
N GLY A 140 -4.80 -9.23 -5.06
CA GLY A 140 -3.76 -9.70 -5.99
C GLY A 140 -2.52 -8.78 -6.10
N ALA A 141 -2.49 -7.64 -5.43
CA ALA A 141 -1.27 -6.88 -5.20
C ALA A 141 -0.45 -7.54 -4.08
N GLY A 142 0.86 -7.70 -4.28
CA GLY A 142 1.77 -8.23 -3.26
C GLY A 142 1.25 -9.52 -2.62
N PHE A 143 0.95 -9.47 -1.32
CA PHE A 143 0.43 -10.61 -0.56
C PHE A 143 -1.10 -10.66 -0.44
N SER A 144 -1.83 -9.64 -0.91
CA SER A 144 -3.29 -9.64 -0.92
C SER A 144 -3.83 -10.66 -1.91
N PHE A 145 -4.85 -11.43 -1.54
CA PHE A 145 -5.36 -12.54 -2.34
C PHE A 145 -6.87 -12.71 -2.24
N SER A 146 -7.44 -13.51 -3.13
CA SER A 146 -8.81 -14.02 -3.06
C SER A 146 -8.82 -15.53 -3.23
N ARG A 147 -9.69 -16.20 -2.47
CA ARG A 147 -9.88 -17.66 -2.56
C ARG A 147 -10.69 -18.04 -3.79
N ASP A 148 -11.63 -17.19 -4.22
CA ASP A 148 -12.33 -17.32 -5.49
C ASP A 148 -11.65 -16.46 -6.57
N PRO A 149 -11.35 -17.00 -7.77
CA PRO A 149 -10.87 -16.22 -8.93
C PRO A 149 -11.72 -15.00 -9.29
N ASN A 150 -13.02 -15.02 -9.01
CA ASN A 150 -13.93 -13.90 -9.25
C ASN A 150 -13.55 -12.67 -8.42
N GLY A 151 -13.05 -12.85 -7.19
CA GLY A 151 -12.62 -11.76 -6.32
C GLY A 151 -11.42 -10.95 -6.82
N TYR A 152 -10.72 -11.42 -7.86
CA TYR A 152 -9.67 -10.64 -8.53
C TYR A 152 -10.23 -9.63 -9.56
N HIS A 153 -11.51 -9.72 -9.93
CA HIS A 153 -12.16 -8.81 -10.89
C HIS A 153 -12.58 -7.50 -10.22
N VAL A 154 -11.58 -6.69 -9.90
CA VAL A 154 -11.75 -5.39 -9.23
C VAL A 154 -11.22 -4.25 -10.09
N GLY A 155 -11.95 -3.14 -10.09
CA GLY A 155 -11.58 -1.88 -10.73
C GLY A 155 -11.47 -0.76 -9.68
N ASP A 156 -11.20 0.46 -10.14
CA ASP A 156 -10.93 1.61 -9.24
C ASP A 156 -11.99 1.80 -8.14
N VAL A 157 -13.28 1.69 -8.49
CA VAL A 157 -14.38 1.88 -7.53
C VAL A 157 -14.44 0.73 -6.53
N SER A 158 -14.46 -0.53 -6.99
CA SER A 158 -14.58 -1.68 -6.08
C SER A 158 -13.34 -1.83 -5.20
N ALA A 159 -12.14 -1.62 -5.74
CA ALA A 159 -10.89 -1.57 -4.97
C ALA A 159 -10.91 -0.48 -3.89
N SER A 160 -11.43 0.71 -4.22
CA SER A 160 -11.56 1.79 -3.25
C SER A 160 -12.56 1.45 -2.15
N MET A 161 -13.68 0.81 -2.48
CA MET A 161 -14.66 0.38 -1.48
C MET A 161 -14.12 -0.73 -0.58
N GLN A 162 -13.32 -1.66 -1.13
CA GLN A 162 -12.57 -2.65 -0.35
C GLN A 162 -11.60 -1.98 0.63
N LEU A 163 -10.88 -0.93 0.22
CA LEU A 163 -10.02 -0.14 1.11
C LEU A 163 -10.80 0.62 2.19
N VAL A 164 -11.98 1.16 1.88
CA VAL A 164 -12.86 1.78 2.88
C VAL A 164 -13.29 0.74 3.93
N GLN A 165 -13.75 -0.44 3.48
CA GLN A 165 -14.10 -1.54 4.38
C GLN A 165 -12.91 -2.02 5.21
N PHE A 166 -11.74 -2.15 4.58
CA PHE A 166 -10.48 -2.44 5.25
C PHE A 166 -10.23 -1.47 6.41
N LEU A 167 -10.31 -0.16 6.16
CA LEU A 167 -10.04 0.86 7.18
C LEU A 167 -11.02 0.77 8.36
N TYR A 168 -12.33 0.62 8.10
CA TYR A 168 -13.30 0.46 9.19
C TYR A 168 -13.05 -0.79 10.03
N LYS A 169 -12.76 -1.93 9.39
CA LYS A 169 -12.41 -3.18 10.09
C LYS A 169 -11.09 -3.03 10.86
N TRP A 170 -10.08 -2.42 10.25
CA TRP A 170 -8.78 -2.21 10.87
C TRP A 170 -8.88 -1.29 12.10
N PHE A 171 -9.52 -0.13 12.00
CA PHE A 171 -9.74 0.77 13.15
C PHE A 171 -10.60 0.14 14.24
N SER A 172 -11.55 -0.73 13.89
CA SER A 172 -12.34 -1.49 14.89
C SER A 172 -11.47 -2.48 15.66
N ALA A 173 -10.46 -3.06 15.03
CA ALA A 173 -9.49 -3.95 15.68
C ALA A 173 -8.35 -3.20 16.40
N HIS A 174 -8.20 -1.90 16.14
CA HIS A 174 -7.10 -1.05 16.60
C HIS A 174 -7.64 0.22 17.27
N GLU A 175 -8.47 0.04 18.30
CA GLU A 175 -9.22 1.14 18.93
C GLU A 175 -8.32 2.26 19.49
N ASP A 176 -7.10 1.91 19.92
CA ASP A 176 -6.09 2.84 20.42
C ASP A 176 -5.74 3.95 19.40
N TYR A 177 -5.95 3.70 18.11
CA TYR A 177 -5.65 4.63 17.02
C TYR A 177 -6.83 5.47 16.55
N ILE A 178 -8.05 5.25 17.07
CA ILE A 178 -9.26 5.96 16.64
C ILE A 178 -9.14 7.47 16.89
N ALA A 179 -8.49 7.86 18.00
CA ALA A 179 -8.31 9.26 18.35
C ALA A 179 -7.22 9.96 17.51
N ASN A 180 -6.29 9.21 16.93
CA ASN A 180 -5.16 9.76 16.18
C ASN A 180 -5.64 10.50 14.93
N PRO A 181 -5.02 11.63 14.55
CA PRO A 181 -5.29 12.27 13.27
C PRO A 181 -5.05 11.29 12.12
N PHE A 182 -6.04 11.09 11.24
CA PHE A 182 -5.92 10.16 10.11
C PHE A 182 -5.73 10.90 8.79
N TYR A 183 -4.73 10.48 8.02
CA TYR A 183 -4.46 10.96 6.68
C TYR A 183 -4.37 9.80 5.68
N LEU A 184 -4.76 10.07 4.44
CA LEU A 184 -4.53 9.16 3.33
C LEU A 184 -3.39 9.67 2.44
N GLY A 185 -2.58 8.76 1.95
CA GLY A 185 -1.42 9.05 1.11
C GLY A 185 -1.34 8.05 -0.03
N GLY A 186 -0.84 8.50 -1.18
CA GLY A 186 -0.47 7.57 -2.23
C GLY A 186 0.27 8.21 -3.39
N GLY A 187 0.98 7.36 -4.13
CA GLY A 187 1.79 7.76 -5.27
C GLY A 187 1.22 7.27 -6.62
N SER A 188 1.56 7.96 -7.70
CA SER A 188 1.32 7.49 -9.07
C SER A 188 -0.16 7.13 -9.33
N TYR A 189 -0.48 5.91 -9.77
CA TYR A 189 -1.86 5.49 -10.04
C TYR A 189 -2.75 5.48 -8.79
N ALA A 190 -2.21 5.10 -7.63
CA ALA A 190 -2.98 5.03 -6.38
C ALA A 190 -3.45 6.42 -5.92
N ALA A 191 -2.70 7.46 -6.28
CA ALA A 191 -3.08 8.84 -6.01
C ALA A 191 -4.40 9.26 -6.68
N LYS A 192 -4.85 8.56 -7.73
CA LYS A 192 -6.18 8.71 -8.32
C LYS A 192 -7.29 8.23 -7.38
N LEU A 193 -7.02 7.16 -6.62
CA LEU A 193 -7.99 6.51 -5.72
C LEU A 193 -8.10 7.26 -4.38
N VAL A 194 -7.00 7.83 -3.90
CA VAL A 194 -6.91 8.50 -2.58
C VAL A 194 -8.01 9.55 -2.36
N PRO A 195 -8.28 10.50 -3.29
CA PRO A 195 -9.37 11.46 -3.11
C PRO A 195 -10.75 10.80 -3.02
N PHE A 196 -11.00 9.76 -3.83
CA PHE A 196 -12.27 9.04 -3.83
C PHE A 196 -12.50 8.28 -2.51
N ILE A 197 -11.48 7.59 -2.00
CA ILE A 197 -11.52 6.91 -0.70
C ILE A 197 -11.75 7.93 0.42
N THR A 198 -11.04 9.05 0.38
CA THR A 198 -11.19 10.14 1.35
C THR A 198 -12.63 10.66 1.38
N GLN A 199 -13.23 10.86 0.20
CA GLN A 199 -14.62 11.28 0.08
C GLN A 199 -15.57 10.26 0.71
N LYS A 200 -15.39 8.96 0.44
CA LYS A 200 -16.23 7.90 1.00
C LYS A 200 -16.15 7.82 2.53
N ILE A 201 -14.98 8.05 3.11
CA ILE A 201 -14.82 8.14 4.56
C ILE A 201 -15.54 9.38 5.10
N SER A 202 -15.40 10.54 4.45
CA SER A 202 -16.09 11.78 4.83
C SER A 202 -17.63 11.62 4.82
N GLU A 203 -18.18 11.01 3.78
CA GLU A 203 -19.61 10.66 3.68
C GLU A 203 -20.04 9.71 4.81
N GLY A 204 -19.21 8.71 5.14
CA GLY A 204 -19.41 7.81 6.28
C GLY A 204 -19.46 8.54 7.63
N ILE A 205 -18.57 9.51 7.84
CA ILE A 205 -18.57 10.36 9.05
C ILE A 205 -19.87 11.16 9.15
N GLN A 206 -20.32 11.79 8.05
CA GLN A 206 -21.56 12.57 8.02
C GLN A 206 -22.80 11.73 8.31
N THR A 207 -22.80 10.47 7.89
CA THR A 207 -23.89 9.52 8.09
C THR A 207 -23.78 8.74 9.40
N GLY A 208 -22.71 8.94 10.18
CA GLY A 208 -22.52 8.34 11.50
C GLY A 208 -22.04 6.89 11.49
N VAL A 209 -21.39 6.43 10.41
CA VAL A 209 -20.73 5.12 10.33
C VAL A 209 -19.66 5.01 11.42
N ARG A 210 -19.58 3.85 12.08
CA ARG A 210 -18.65 3.58 13.19
C ARG A 210 -17.55 2.58 12.78
N PRO A 211 -16.33 2.70 13.35
CA PRO A 211 -15.85 3.80 14.19
C PRO A 211 -15.75 5.13 13.42
N ILE A 212 -15.90 6.27 14.11
CA ILE A 212 -15.68 7.57 13.46
C ILE A 212 -14.18 7.76 13.30
N ILE A 213 -13.69 7.62 12.07
CA ILE A 213 -12.29 7.85 11.72
C ILE A 213 -12.01 9.35 11.84
N ASN A 214 -10.96 9.75 12.56
CA ASN A 214 -10.56 11.14 12.77
C ASN A 214 -9.83 11.72 11.53
N LEU A 215 -10.51 11.69 10.37
CA LEU A 215 -10.00 12.12 9.08
C LEU A 215 -9.63 13.61 9.08
N LYS A 216 -8.40 13.94 8.66
CA LYS A 216 -7.90 15.32 8.55
C LYS A 216 -7.57 15.74 7.13
N GLY A 217 -7.29 14.80 6.23
CA GLY A 217 -7.02 15.12 4.85
C GLY A 217 -6.29 14.00 4.13
N TYR A 218 -5.70 14.34 2.99
CA TYR A 218 -4.91 13.42 2.19
C TYR A 218 -3.75 14.14 1.50
N THR A 219 -2.78 13.35 1.04
CA THR A 219 -1.63 13.80 0.25
C THR A 219 -1.44 12.88 -0.96
N VAL A 220 -0.99 13.43 -2.08
CA VAL A 220 -0.78 12.68 -3.32
C VAL A 220 0.56 13.04 -3.95
N GLY A 221 1.38 12.02 -4.24
CA GLY A 221 2.69 12.17 -4.88
C GLY A 221 2.65 11.80 -6.35
N ASN A 222 3.04 12.71 -7.23
CA ASN A 222 3.06 12.51 -8.69
C ASN A 222 1.79 11.82 -9.24
N PRO A 223 0.60 12.38 -8.95
CA PRO A 223 -0.66 11.70 -9.21
C PRO A 223 -0.96 11.53 -10.70
N LEU A 224 -1.66 10.45 -11.05
CA LEU A 224 -2.54 10.45 -12.21
C LEU A 224 -3.85 11.16 -11.80
N THR A 225 -4.18 12.27 -12.47
CA THR A 225 -5.32 13.13 -12.14
C THR A 225 -6.40 13.12 -13.21
N GLY A 226 -6.01 13.03 -14.49
CA GLY A 226 -6.95 13.04 -15.60
C GLY A 226 -6.24 12.95 -16.93
N ASP A 227 -6.72 12.05 -17.80
CA ASP A 227 -6.00 11.67 -19.01
C ASP A 227 -5.71 12.86 -19.94
N SER A 228 -6.64 13.81 -20.06
CA SER A 228 -6.38 15.01 -20.85
C SER A 228 -5.19 15.80 -20.31
N MET A 229 -5.20 16.15 -19.02
CA MET A 229 -4.13 16.93 -18.41
C MET A 229 -2.79 16.17 -18.42
N ASP A 230 -2.81 14.90 -18.01
CA ASP A 230 -1.60 14.12 -17.80
C ASP A 230 -0.96 13.67 -19.11
N PHE A 231 -1.73 13.28 -20.13
CA PHE A 231 -1.16 12.85 -21.41
C PHE A 231 -0.83 14.01 -22.33
N TYR A 232 -1.63 15.10 -22.35
CA TYR A 232 -1.32 16.23 -23.23
C TYR A 232 -0.06 17.00 -22.79
N SER A 233 0.28 16.98 -21.50
CA SER A 233 1.47 17.64 -20.94
C SER A 233 2.78 16.87 -21.15
N ARG A 234 2.73 15.55 -21.38
CA ARG A 234 3.94 14.71 -21.56
C ARG A 234 4.85 15.19 -22.68
N VAL A 235 4.29 15.50 -23.85
CA VAL A 235 5.11 15.88 -25.01
C VAL A 235 5.77 17.26 -24.82
N PRO A 236 5.04 18.32 -24.41
CA PRO A 236 5.64 19.59 -24.04
C PRO A 236 6.69 19.45 -22.94
N TYR A 237 6.42 18.63 -21.91
CA TYR A 237 7.39 18.38 -20.83
C TYR A 237 8.66 17.71 -21.36
N CYS A 238 8.53 16.60 -22.09
CA CYS A 238 9.66 15.89 -22.67
C CYS A 238 10.51 16.76 -23.60
N HIS A 239 9.87 17.65 -24.38
CA HIS A 239 10.61 18.60 -25.22
C HIS A 239 11.33 19.66 -24.37
N GLY A 240 10.63 20.25 -23.40
CA GLY A 240 11.19 21.27 -22.50
C GLY A 240 12.37 20.80 -21.66
N VAL A 241 12.48 19.49 -21.39
CA VAL A 241 13.61 18.88 -20.68
C VAL A 241 14.59 18.12 -21.58
N GLY A 242 14.49 18.27 -22.91
CA GLY A 242 15.45 17.70 -23.86
C GLY A 242 15.39 16.17 -24.03
N VAL A 243 14.30 15.51 -23.61
CA VAL A 243 14.08 14.07 -23.81
C VAL A 243 13.73 13.75 -25.27
N ILE A 244 13.07 14.67 -25.97
CA ILE A 244 12.74 14.55 -27.40
C ILE A 244 13.26 15.74 -28.21
N SER A 245 13.56 15.49 -29.50
CA SER A 245 14.04 16.52 -30.42
C SER A 245 12.92 17.45 -30.91
N ASP A 246 13.31 18.61 -31.45
CA ASP A 246 12.39 19.54 -32.14
C ASP A 246 11.60 18.86 -33.26
N GLN A 247 12.21 17.91 -33.98
CA GLN A 247 11.56 17.18 -35.05
C GLN A 247 10.41 16.33 -34.52
N LEU A 248 10.63 15.59 -33.43
CA LEU A 248 9.60 14.78 -32.77
C LEU A 248 8.50 15.64 -32.16
N TYR A 249 8.86 16.78 -31.57
CA TYR A 249 7.91 17.73 -30.99
C TYR A 249 6.96 18.31 -32.05
N LYS A 250 7.50 18.76 -33.20
CA LYS A 250 6.71 19.32 -34.31
C LYS A 250 5.86 18.28 -35.04
N ALA A 251 6.31 17.02 -35.12
CA ALA A 251 5.56 15.95 -35.77
C ALA A 251 4.20 15.66 -35.09
N ARG A 252 4.09 15.89 -33.77
CA ARG A 252 2.82 15.76 -33.04
C ARG A 252 1.76 16.77 -33.50
N THR A 253 2.16 17.98 -33.86
CA THR A 253 1.23 19.05 -34.27
C THR A 253 0.48 18.72 -35.57
N LEU A 254 0.90 17.68 -36.30
CA LEU A 254 0.31 17.26 -37.58
C LEU A 254 -0.69 16.10 -37.44
N LEU A 255 -0.91 15.56 -36.24
CA LEU A 255 -1.73 14.35 -36.00
C LEU A 255 -2.99 14.60 -35.14
N PHE A 256 -3.35 15.85 -34.90
CA PHE A 256 -4.59 16.26 -34.23
C PHE A 256 -5.25 17.42 -34.97
#